data_AF-R6AEV8-F1
#
_entry.id   AF-R6AEV8-F1
#
_cell.length_a   1.000
_cell.length_b   1.000
_cell.length_c   1.000
_cell.angle_alpha   90.00
_cell.angle_beta   90.00
_cell.angle_gamma   90.00
#
_symmetry.space_group_name_H-M   'P 1'
#
loop_
_entity.id
_entity.type
_entity.pdbx_description
1 polymer ?
#
loop_
_entity_poly.entity_id
_entity_poly.type
_entity_poly.pdbx_seq_one_letter_code
_entity_poly.pdbx_strand_id
1 'polypeptide(L)'
;MRNLYKHIGSAFMAALLPLTAAAQSPLESGHSIMVGDDTYDMTDIWEIAFVDKATLGSTPQVTAPSVVELLKQAPNMRIWAKLLDATGWGAKMMPDAKAEKAFAEKYKAYAGRYPNNTGTRTPFQAYRRQGFTLFAETDEVFNKEWGVPMPVYDEATQSITNWEAIKQVLNEQCGKIYSNLKPGDLIDKDNAVNIFVATHLLNSNMQLANNSAVRHATEYGYTTGENINEPSTNYTVNVWDYYRTAWPQESKLLKITQTPDGQFYLNRFSKYDNGLKGTYLETGTLQEGILAHARNEVDGSVYNNVALYGSYHPIDDILSFNSDYASAMKSERVRMDFTTLLPEIASNNLRGKDAYFPTDYFSTLTNVSPDTKIQQLYARKGWVDYQGDELLVTGNYDFTLEVPAMPNDGSYELRIGYSVNGVRAKSLLTFICKDEAGNQGTWGEPLVLDQSEPVMANDCIAKKDADLNYDETLCAENDYALHKLGYMKAPAYFHVAGDRTANYSARAELGRSYNGGNMRRVLITSKMSPRKRYYIRFQSLNNASRAQLHLDFIEFVPRLVDVAGEPYREDVW
;
A
#
# COMPACT_ATOMS: atom_id res chain seq x y z
N MET A 1 12.22 32.28 -5.98
CA MET A 1 13.38 32.40 -5.05
C MET A 1 13.96 33.81 -4.86
N ARG A 2 13.36 34.92 -5.34
CA ARG A 2 13.92 36.29 -5.13
C ARG A 2 13.14 37.21 -4.17
N ASN A 3 12.01 36.78 -3.60
CA ASN A 3 11.17 37.65 -2.76
C ASN A 3 11.10 37.26 -1.26
N LEU A 4 11.83 36.24 -0.81
CA LEU A 4 11.82 35.81 0.60
C LEU A 4 12.90 36.47 1.48
N TYR A 5 13.66 37.45 0.93
CA TYR A 5 14.83 38.02 1.61
C TYR A 5 14.58 39.31 2.39
N LYS A 6 13.33 39.80 2.49
CA LYS A 6 13.10 41.13 3.06
C LYS A 6 12.79 41.21 4.55
N HIS A 7 12.48 40.12 5.28
CA HIS A 7 11.94 40.23 6.65
C HIS A 7 12.60 39.33 7.71
N ILE A 8 13.83 38.89 7.52
CA ILE A 8 14.56 38.14 8.56
C ILE A 8 15.68 39.03 9.10
N GLY A 9 15.58 39.42 10.37
CA GLY A 9 16.52 40.31 11.05
C GLY A 9 17.95 39.74 11.05
N SER A 10 18.93 40.63 10.93
CA SER A 10 20.37 40.33 10.81
C SER A 10 20.94 39.47 11.96
N ALA A 11 20.31 39.45 13.13
CA ALA A 11 20.69 38.58 14.25
C ALA A 11 20.33 37.09 14.01
N PHE A 12 19.25 36.80 13.29
CA PHE A 12 18.84 35.43 12.96
C PHE A 12 19.75 34.80 11.89
N MET A 13 20.21 35.62 10.93
CA MET A 13 21.19 35.18 9.93
C MET A 13 22.58 34.90 10.52
N ALA A 14 23.00 35.63 11.56
CA ALA A 14 24.26 35.39 12.25
C ALA A 14 24.27 34.05 13.02
N ALA A 15 23.11 33.59 13.51
CA ALA A 15 22.96 32.28 14.15
C ALA A 15 22.81 31.10 13.15
N LEU A 16 22.48 31.38 11.89
CA LEU A 16 22.29 30.39 10.81
C LEU A 16 23.56 30.07 10.01
N LEU A 17 24.54 30.97 10.02
CA LEU A 17 25.83 30.78 9.34
C LEU A 17 26.65 29.59 9.87
N PRO A 18 26.67 29.29 11.19
CA PRO A 18 27.32 28.08 11.71
C PRO A 18 26.57 26.79 11.37
N LEU A 19 25.22 26.81 11.28
CA LEU A 19 24.39 25.60 11.04
C LEU A 19 24.40 25.17 9.57
N THR A 20 24.48 26.11 8.64
CA THR A 20 24.63 25.82 7.21
C THR A 20 26.05 25.40 6.82
N ALA A 21 27.07 25.83 7.58
CA ALA A 21 28.44 25.33 7.44
C ALA A 21 28.64 23.95 8.09
N ALA A 22 27.96 23.66 9.19
CA ALA A 22 28.00 22.36 9.88
C ALA A 22 27.35 21.20 9.09
N ALA A 23 26.46 21.49 8.14
CA ALA A 23 25.83 20.48 7.28
C ALA A 23 26.76 19.94 6.17
N GLN A 24 28.02 20.41 6.08
CA GLN A 24 28.96 20.01 5.02
C GLN A 24 30.22 19.27 5.52
N SER A 25 30.34 18.98 6.82
CA SER A 25 31.40 18.12 7.37
C SER A 25 30.90 17.32 8.58
N PRO A 26 31.39 16.09 8.83
CA PRO A 26 31.02 15.33 10.01
C PRO A 26 31.52 16.07 11.25
N LEU A 27 30.61 16.49 12.13
CA LEU A 27 30.97 17.10 13.42
C LEU A 27 31.44 16.03 14.39
N GLU A 28 32.54 16.30 15.09
CA GLU A 28 33.07 15.47 16.17
C GLU A 28 32.19 15.57 17.43
N SER A 29 32.29 14.58 18.32
CA SER A 29 31.51 14.52 19.57
C SER A 29 31.69 15.77 20.44
N GLY A 30 30.60 16.33 20.97
CA GLY A 30 30.64 17.44 21.94
C GLY A 30 29.81 18.68 21.57
N HIS A 31 29.06 18.66 20.47
CA HIS A 31 28.18 19.76 20.06
C HIS A 31 26.72 19.42 20.43
N SER A 32 26.10 20.27 21.25
CA SER A 32 24.70 20.13 21.65
C SER A 32 23.86 21.33 21.21
N ILE A 33 22.60 21.11 20.86
CA ILE A 33 21.63 22.17 20.61
C ILE A 33 20.63 22.20 21.77
N MET A 34 20.27 23.40 22.24
CA MET A 34 19.22 23.55 23.24
C MET A 34 17.92 24.01 22.58
N VAL A 35 16.82 23.32 22.89
CA VAL A 35 15.48 23.67 22.43
C VAL A 35 14.58 23.75 23.67
N GLY A 36 14.24 24.97 24.08
CA GLY A 36 13.64 25.18 25.40
C GLY A 36 14.63 24.87 26.51
N ASP A 37 14.22 24.04 27.47
CA ASP A 37 15.05 23.60 28.60
C ASP A 37 15.81 22.28 28.32
N ASP A 38 15.56 21.66 27.18
CA ASP A 38 16.17 20.38 26.80
C ASP A 38 17.47 20.59 26.01
N THR A 39 18.46 19.74 26.27
CA THR A 39 19.75 19.70 25.56
C THR A 39 19.85 18.42 24.74
N TYR A 40 20.04 18.55 23.43
CA TYR A 40 20.17 17.42 22.51
C TYR A 40 21.60 17.34 21.97
N ASP A 41 22.21 16.16 22.05
CA ASP A 41 23.48 15.89 21.37
C ASP A 41 23.23 15.83 19.86
N MET A 42 24.00 16.58 19.07
CA MET A 42 23.80 16.63 17.63
C MET A 42 24.07 15.30 16.92
N THR A 43 24.74 14.34 17.57
CA THR A 43 24.93 12.98 17.04
C THR A 43 23.66 12.13 17.12
N ASP A 44 22.67 12.52 17.93
CA ASP A 44 21.38 11.85 18.09
C ASP A 44 20.26 12.49 17.24
N ILE A 45 20.56 13.60 16.55
CA ILE A 45 19.58 14.31 15.72
C ILE A 45 19.59 13.73 14.31
N TRP A 46 18.60 12.88 14.02
CA TRP A 46 18.46 12.20 12.73
C TRP A 46 17.87 13.08 11.62
N GLU A 47 17.12 14.13 11.99
CA GLU A 47 16.50 15.09 11.06
C GLU A 47 16.17 16.41 11.80
N ILE A 48 16.33 17.56 11.12
CA ILE A 48 15.80 18.85 11.57
C ILE A 48 14.87 19.37 10.46
N ALA A 49 13.57 19.36 10.71
CA ALA A 49 12.57 19.92 9.80
C ALA A 49 12.08 21.29 10.31
N PHE A 50 12.25 22.33 9.49
CA PHE A 50 11.62 23.63 9.73
C PHE A 50 10.27 23.64 9.03
N VAL A 51 9.20 23.72 9.82
CA VAL A 51 7.83 23.75 9.28
C VAL A 51 7.25 25.14 9.51
N ASP A 52 6.75 25.76 8.44
CA ASP A 52 5.98 27.00 8.56
C ASP A 52 4.67 26.70 9.28
N LYS A 53 4.30 27.53 10.26
CA LYS A 53 3.05 27.43 11.02
C LYS A 53 1.82 27.49 10.12
N ALA A 54 1.95 28.06 8.92
CA ALA A 54 0.91 28.10 7.89
C ALA A 54 0.77 26.81 7.06
N THR A 55 1.80 25.96 6.98
CA THR A 55 1.72 24.62 6.34
C THR A 55 1.32 23.51 7.31
N LEU A 56 1.13 23.82 8.60
CA LEU A 56 0.50 22.96 9.61
C LEU A 56 -1.03 22.91 9.42
N GLY A 57 -1.47 22.43 8.27
CA GLY A 57 -2.79 21.83 8.14
C GLY A 57 -2.80 20.53 8.95
N SER A 58 -3.30 20.56 10.19
CA SER A 58 -3.66 19.39 11.02
C SER A 58 -2.72 18.17 11.00
N THR A 59 -1.39 18.36 10.93
CA THR A 59 -0.44 17.24 11.05
C THR A 59 -0.37 16.80 12.52
N PRO A 60 -0.65 15.53 12.85
CA PRO A 60 -0.51 15.02 14.22
C PRO A 60 0.94 15.19 14.68
N GLN A 61 1.15 15.75 15.88
CA GLN A 61 2.48 15.81 16.48
C GLN A 61 2.93 14.39 16.84
N VAL A 62 4.08 13.96 16.33
CA VAL A 62 4.71 12.69 16.74
C VAL A 62 5.22 12.89 18.17
N THR A 63 4.52 12.35 19.16
CA THR A 63 4.84 12.54 20.59
C THR A 63 5.33 11.28 21.31
N ALA A 64 5.30 10.12 20.65
CA ALA A 64 5.71 8.84 21.25
C ALA A 64 6.54 7.97 20.29
N PRO A 65 7.49 7.18 20.82
CA PRO A 65 8.28 6.25 20.00
C PRO A 65 7.47 5.06 19.48
N SER A 66 6.43 4.60 20.19
CA SER A 66 5.66 3.39 19.80
C SER A 66 4.14 3.54 19.82
N VAL A 67 3.45 2.69 19.05
CA VAL A 67 1.98 2.56 19.06
C VAL A 67 1.47 2.13 20.44
N VAL A 68 2.20 1.26 21.14
CA VAL A 68 1.82 0.76 22.48
C VAL A 68 1.72 1.89 23.49
N GLU A 69 2.67 2.82 23.48
CA GLU A 69 2.64 3.97 24.40
C GLU A 69 1.46 4.91 24.11
N LEU A 70 1.10 5.10 22.84
CA LEU A 70 -0.08 5.91 22.50
C LEU A 70 -1.37 5.24 22.96
N LEU A 71 -1.52 3.92 22.79
CA LEU A 71 -2.68 3.18 23.29
C LEU A 71 -2.79 3.27 24.82
N LYS A 72 -1.66 3.27 25.54
CA LYS A 72 -1.62 3.46 27.01
C LYS A 72 -2.04 4.87 27.45
N GLN A 73 -2.01 5.87 26.57
CA GLN A 73 -2.46 7.23 26.87
C GLN A 73 -3.96 7.42 26.56
N ALA A 74 -4.54 6.59 25.70
CA ALA A 74 -5.94 6.67 25.31
C ALA A 74 -6.85 5.84 26.25
N PRO A 75 -7.84 6.46 26.91
CA PRO A 75 -8.68 5.77 27.90
C PRO A 75 -9.65 4.74 27.28
N ASN A 76 -9.92 4.83 25.98
CA ASN A 76 -10.78 3.93 25.22
C ASN A 76 -10.03 2.77 24.55
N MET A 77 -8.73 2.60 24.81
CA MET A 77 -7.85 1.64 24.12
C MET A 77 -7.09 0.70 25.07
N ARG A 78 -7.59 0.52 26.30
CA ARG A 78 -6.87 -0.23 27.34
C ARG A 78 -6.73 -1.70 26.98
N ILE A 79 -7.75 -2.32 26.38
CA ILE A 79 -7.72 -3.73 25.97
C ILE A 79 -6.64 -3.96 24.91
N TRP A 80 -6.54 -3.09 23.90
CA TRP A 80 -5.50 -3.20 22.87
C TRP A 80 -4.09 -2.99 23.41
N ALA A 81 -3.89 -1.99 24.27
CA ALA A 81 -2.62 -1.80 24.95
C ALA A 81 -2.16 -3.09 25.67
N LYS A 82 -3.09 -3.77 26.35
CA LYS A 82 -2.82 -5.02 27.05
C LYS A 82 -2.64 -6.22 26.11
N LEU A 83 -3.39 -6.29 25.01
CA LEU A 83 -3.28 -7.35 24.01
C LEU A 83 -1.91 -7.36 23.33
N LEU A 84 -1.40 -6.19 22.93
CA LEU A 84 -0.07 -6.09 22.31
C LEU A 84 1.03 -6.57 23.26
N ASP A 85 0.94 -6.21 24.54
CA ASP A 85 1.87 -6.68 25.57
C ASP A 85 1.74 -8.20 25.78
N ALA A 86 0.51 -8.72 25.94
CA ALA A 86 0.25 -10.13 26.27
C ALA A 86 0.57 -11.11 25.13
N THR A 87 0.48 -10.66 23.88
CA THR A 87 0.75 -11.47 22.69
C THR A 87 2.19 -11.33 22.17
N GLY A 88 2.98 -10.46 22.80
CA GLY A 88 4.35 -10.14 22.40
C GLY A 88 4.45 -9.29 21.11
N TRP A 89 3.32 -8.88 20.53
CA TRP A 89 3.31 -8.02 19.34
C TRP A 89 3.84 -6.62 19.61
N GLY A 90 3.62 -6.08 20.82
CA GLY A 90 4.18 -4.78 21.21
C GLY A 90 5.70 -4.71 21.03
N ALA A 91 6.42 -5.79 21.35
CA ALA A 91 7.86 -5.89 21.12
C ALA A 91 8.23 -6.11 19.65
N LYS A 92 7.44 -6.90 18.91
CA LYS A 92 7.66 -7.16 17.47
C LYS A 92 7.43 -5.93 16.59
N MET A 93 6.61 -4.99 17.04
CA MET A 93 6.32 -3.73 16.35
C MET A 93 7.40 -2.66 16.55
N MET A 94 8.43 -2.95 17.36
CA MET A 94 9.57 -2.04 17.52
C MET A 94 10.56 -2.22 16.36
N PRO A 95 11.12 -1.13 15.82
CA PRO A 95 12.10 -1.20 14.74
C PRO A 95 13.40 -1.87 15.19
N ASP A 96 14.07 -2.54 14.27
CA ASP A 96 15.45 -2.96 14.47
C ASP A 96 16.39 -1.76 14.21
N ALA A 97 16.56 -0.91 15.24
CA ALA A 97 17.39 0.29 15.17
C ALA A 97 18.84 -0.02 14.72
N LYS A 98 19.35 -1.22 15.01
CA LYS A 98 20.68 -1.64 14.56
C LYS A 98 20.69 -1.90 13.06
N ALA A 99 19.67 -2.58 12.53
CA ALA A 99 19.52 -2.80 11.09
C ALA A 99 19.31 -1.49 10.33
N GLU A 100 18.48 -0.57 10.85
CA GLU A 100 18.27 0.75 10.24
C GLU A 100 19.57 1.57 10.20
N LYS A 101 20.31 1.62 11.31
CA LYS A 101 21.61 2.31 11.37
C LYS A 101 22.64 1.68 10.42
N ALA A 102 22.72 0.35 10.36
CA ALA A 102 23.63 -0.35 9.45
C ALA A 102 23.28 -0.06 7.98
N PHE A 103 21.99 0.00 7.64
CA PHE A 103 21.53 0.36 6.32
C PHE A 103 21.92 1.80 5.96
N ALA A 104 21.66 2.75 6.87
CA ALA A 104 22.02 4.15 6.68
C ALA A 104 23.52 4.35 6.48
N GLU A 105 24.36 3.69 7.28
CA GLU A 105 25.82 3.79 7.15
C GLU A 105 26.31 3.19 5.83
N LYS A 106 25.77 2.04 5.41
CA LYS A 106 26.09 1.42 4.13
C LYS A 106 25.85 2.35 2.94
N TYR A 107 24.77 3.14 2.98
CA TYR A 107 24.36 4.00 1.87
C TYR A 107 24.62 5.50 2.07
N LYS A 108 25.32 5.88 3.14
CA LYS A 108 25.62 7.27 3.51
C LYS A 108 26.27 8.08 2.38
N ALA A 109 27.17 7.47 1.61
CA ALA A 109 27.84 8.12 0.48
C ALA A 109 26.89 8.47 -0.70
N TYR A 110 25.68 7.90 -0.71
CA TYR A 110 24.63 8.13 -1.69
C TYR A 110 23.53 9.06 -1.18
N ALA A 111 23.53 9.44 0.11
CA ALA A 111 22.59 10.40 0.66
C ALA A 111 22.62 11.72 -0.13
N GLY A 112 21.45 12.24 -0.49
CA GLY A 112 21.31 13.46 -1.29
C GLY A 112 21.68 13.31 -2.77
N ARG A 113 21.97 12.11 -3.28
CA ARG A 113 22.17 11.87 -4.71
C ARG A 113 20.84 11.73 -5.44
N TYR A 114 20.87 12.09 -6.73
CA TYR A 114 19.73 12.00 -7.64
C TYR A 114 20.11 11.27 -8.92
N PRO A 115 20.18 9.92 -8.90
CA PRO A 115 20.43 9.13 -10.10
C PRO A 115 19.44 9.47 -11.22
N ASN A 116 19.90 9.35 -12.46
CA ASN A 116 19.09 9.56 -13.66
C ASN A 116 19.26 8.38 -14.61
N ASN A 117 18.43 7.34 -14.45
CA ASN A 117 18.47 6.16 -15.31
C ASN A 117 17.41 6.20 -16.42
N THR A 118 16.31 6.91 -16.17
CA THR A 118 15.09 6.91 -17.02
C THR A 118 14.80 8.26 -17.66
N GLY A 119 15.70 9.23 -17.51
CA GLY A 119 15.48 10.64 -17.89
C GLY A 119 15.06 11.51 -16.70
N THR A 120 14.58 10.89 -15.62
CA THR A 120 14.16 11.54 -14.38
C THR A 120 15.25 11.45 -13.31
N ARG A 121 15.59 12.58 -12.70
CA ARG A 121 16.46 12.66 -11.53
C ARG A 121 15.65 12.37 -10.26
N THR A 122 15.83 11.20 -9.66
CA THR A 122 15.03 10.75 -8.51
C THR A 122 15.88 10.68 -7.23
N PRO A 123 15.39 11.17 -6.08
CA PRO A 123 16.11 11.10 -4.80
C PRO A 123 16.50 9.66 -4.40
N PHE A 124 17.76 9.43 -4.07
CA PHE A 124 18.24 8.15 -3.55
C PHE A 124 17.81 7.92 -2.09
N GLN A 125 17.21 6.76 -1.83
CA GLN A 125 16.76 6.37 -0.49
C GLN A 125 17.91 5.70 0.28
N ALA A 126 18.68 6.53 1.00
CA ALA A 126 19.77 6.07 1.88
C ALA A 126 19.29 5.62 3.27
N TYR A 127 18.01 5.84 3.58
CA TYR A 127 17.39 5.48 4.85
C TYR A 127 16.17 4.59 4.59
N ARG A 128 15.97 3.62 5.49
CA ARG A 128 14.84 2.69 5.43
C ARG A 128 14.34 2.44 6.84
N ARG A 129 13.14 2.95 7.12
CA ARG A 129 12.39 2.65 8.34
C ARG A 129 11.42 1.50 8.09
N GLN A 130 11.23 0.68 9.12
CA GLN A 130 10.12 -0.25 9.21
C GLN A 130 9.10 0.30 10.21
N GLY A 131 7.83 0.38 9.81
CA GLY A 131 6.78 0.77 10.73
C GLY A 131 5.52 -0.08 10.57
N PHE A 132 4.53 0.20 11.42
CA PHE A 132 3.32 -0.62 11.55
C PHE A 132 2.05 0.22 11.61
N THR A 133 0.95 -0.32 11.12
CA THR A 133 -0.39 0.28 11.29
C THR A 133 -1.26 -0.73 12.02
N LEU A 134 -1.93 -0.28 13.07
CA LEU A 134 -2.92 -1.06 13.81
C LEU A 134 -4.32 -0.51 13.54
N PHE A 135 -5.25 -1.36 13.14
CA PHE A 135 -6.68 -1.05 13.24
C PHE A 135 -7.21 -1.66 14.54
N ALA A 136 -7.83 -0.86 15.41
CA ALA A 136 -8.10 -1.25 16.79
C ALA A 136 -9.54 -0.93 17.20
N GLU A 137 -10.30 -1.94 17.60
CA GLU A 137 -11.59 -1.75 18.26
C GLU A 137 -11.40 -0.94 19.55
N THR A 138 -12.33 -0.03 19.84
CA THR A 138 -12.34 0.60 21.16
C THR A 138 -12.76 -0.42 22.22
N ASP A 139 -12.46 -0.12 23.49
CA ASP A 139 -12.93 -0.92 24.63
C ASP A 139 -14.47 -1.06 24.60
N GLU A 140 -15.18 -0.02 24.13
CA GLU A 140 -16.64 -0.02 23.96
C GLU A 140 -17.09 -0.95 22.83
N VAL A 141 -16.40 -0.99 21.70
CA VAL A 141 -16.71 -1.92 20.59
C VAL A 141 -16.56 -3.37 21.05
N PHE A 142 -15.47 -3.70 21.76
CA PHE A 142 -15.31 -5.03 22.35
C PHE A 142 -16.45 -5.38 23.31
N ASN A 143 -16.90 -4.42 24.12
CA ASN A 143 -18.00 -4.65 25.05
C ASN A 143 -19.33 -4.86 24.32
N LYS A 144 -19.65 -3.99 23.37
CA LYS A 144 -20.91 -3.98 22.62
C LYS A 144 -21.05 -5.22 21.75
N GLU A 145 -20.03 -5.54 20.97
CA GLU A 145 -20.12 -6.58 19.92
C GLU A 145 -19.83 -7.98 20.47
N TRP A 146 -18.89 -8.10 21.41
CA TRP A 146 -18.42 -9.40 21.91
C TRP A 146 -18.76 -9.69 23.37
N GLY A 147 -19.34 -8.72 24.09
CA GLY A 147 -19.64 -8.86 25.51
C GLY A 147 -18.38 -8.88 26.39
N VAL A 148 -17.25 -8.38 25.89
CA VAL A 148 -16.02 -8.30 26.68
C VAL A 148 -16.24 -7.31 27.83
N PRO A 149 -15.98 -7.67 29.11
CA PRO A 149 -16.15 -6.75 30.22
C PRO A 149 -15.33 -5.47 30.03
N MET A 150 -15.90 -4.30 30.32
CA MET A 150 -15.15 -3.04 30.31
C MET A 150 -13.92 -3.14 31.23
N PRO A 151 -12.77 -2.57 30.84
CA PRO A 151 -11.56 -2.63 31.64
C PRO A 151 -11.69 -1.84 32.93
N VAL A 152 -11.40 -2.48 34.07
CA VAL A 152 -11.28 -1.84 35.37
C VAL A 152 -9.82 -1.44 35.56
N TYR A 153 -9.50 -0.21 35.17
CA TYR A 153 -8.14 0.33 35.15
C TYR A 153 -7.75 0.93 36.51
N ASP A 154 -6.61 0.49 37.04
CA ASP A 154 -5.99 1.05 38.24
C ASP A 154 -4.88 2.04 37.81
N GLU A 155 -5.12 3.32 38.05
CA GLU A 155 -4.19 4.41 37.73
C GLU A 155 -2.86 4.32 38.50
N ALA A 156 -2.86 3.77 39.72
CA ALA A 156 -1.66 3.69 40.55
C ALA A 156 -0.69 2.61 40.04
N THR A 157 -1.23 1.49 39.56
CA THR A 157 -0.43 0.38 39.00
C THR A 157 -0.36 0.40 37.47
N GLN A 158 -1.06 1.33 36.83
CA GLN A 158 -1.21 1.46 35.38
C GLN A 158 -1.64 0.12 34.73
N SER A 159 -2.60 -0.57 35.33
CA SER A 159 -2.96 -1.95 34.95
C SER A 159 -4.47 -2.23 34.97
N ILE A 160 -4.89 -3.24 34.19
CA ILE A 160 -6.27 -3.72 34.15
C ILE A 160 -6.44 -4.83 35.19
N THR A 161 -7.23 -4.57 36.23
CA THR A 161 -7.42 -5.48 37.36
C THR A 161 -8.32 -6.68 37.05
N ASN A 162 -9.23 -6.55 36.08
CA ASN A 162 -10.14 -7.61 35.62
C ASN A 162 -9.67 -8.31 34.34
N TRP A 163 -8.37 -8.30 34.04
CA TRP A 163 -7.81 -8.84 32.78
C TRP A 163 -8.18 -10.30 32.51
N GLU A 164 -8.22 -11.17 33.53
CA GLU A 164 -8.54 -12.59 33.31
C GLU A 164 -9.98 -12.79 32.80
N ALA A 165 -10.93 -11.96 33.22
CA ALA A 165 -12.30 -12.01 32.71
C ALA A 165 -12.38 -11.55 31.25
N ILE A 166 -11.65 -10.48 30.90
CA ILE A 166 -11.51 -10.00 29.51
C ILE A 166 -10.88 -11.08 28.63
N LYS A 167 -9.74 -11.62 29.06
CA LYS A 167 -8.99 -12.67 28.36
C LYS A 167 -9.85 -13.92 28.15
N GLN A 168 -10.70 -14.28 29.09
CA GLN A 168 -11.61 -15.43 28.93
C GLN A 168 -12.55 -15.23 27.73
N VAL A 169 -13.23 -14.07 27.66
CA VAL A 169 -14.16 -13.78 26.54
C VAL A 169 -13.41 -13.69 25.22
N LEU A 170 -12.25 -13.03 25.18
CA LEU A 170 -11.42 -12.93 23.98
C LEU A 170 -10.98 -14.31 23.46
N ASN A 171 -10.56 -15.22 24.34
CA ASN A 171 -10.22 -16.59 23.95
C ASN A 171 -11.42 -17.33 23.34
N GLU A 172 -12.61 -17.16 23.92
CA GLU A 172 -13.82 -17.80 23.42
C GLU A 172 -14.20 -17.27 22.03
N GLN A 173 -14.25 -15.94 21.86
CA GLN A 173 -14.65 -15.33 20.59
C GLN A 173 -13.61 -15.57 19.49
N CYS A 174 -12.32 -15.39 19.78
CA CYS A 174 -11.27 -15.67 18.81
C CYS A 174 -11.25 -17.16 18.42
N GLY A 175 -11.49 -18.06 19.37
CA GLY A 175 -11.56 -19.51 19.11
C GLY A 175 -12.72 -19.96 18.22
N LYS A 176 -13.76 -19.13 18.05
CA LYS A 176 -14.85 -19.37 17.08
C LYS A 176 -14.45 -19.03 15.64
N ILE A 177 -13.47 -18.14 15.47
CA ILE A 177 -13.07 -17.58 14.17
C ILE A 177 -11.79 -18.26 13.67
N TYR A 178 -10.81 -18.44 14.57
CA TYR A 178 -9.47 -18.90 14.23
C TYR A 178 -9.17 -20.26 14.86
N SER A 179 -8.37 -21.05 14.16
CA SER A 179 -7.80 -22.30 14.68
C SER A 179 -6.97 -22.01 15.94
N ASN A 180 -7.40 -22.52 17.09
CA ASN A 180 -6.70 -22.33 18.37
C ASN A 180 -5.85 -23.57 18.72
N LEU A 181 -4.73 -23.76 18.01
CA LEU A 181 -3.89 -24.94 18.19
C LEU A 181 -3.03 -24.88 19.45
N LYS A 182 -2.89 -23.68 20.04
CA LYS A 182 -2.07 -23.41 21.23
C LYS A 182 -2.87 -22.63 22.29
N PRO A 183 -3.93 -23.23 22.86
CA PRO A 183 -4.74 -22.56 23.86
C PRO A 183 -3.90 -22.23 25.12
N GLY A 184 -4.09 -21.04 25.66
CA GLY A 184 -3.46 -20.59 26.92
C GLY A 184 -2.13 -19.85 26.74
N ASP A 185 -1.38 -20.09 25.66
CA ASP A 185 -0.15 -19.35 25.34
C ASP A 185 -0.46 -18.22 24.35
N LEU A 186 -0.68 -17.00 24.86
CA LEU A 186 -1.02 -15.85 24.02
C LEU A 186 0.14 -15.38 23.13
N ILE A 187 1.38 -15.79 23.40
CA ILE A 187 2.56 -15.39 22.62
C ILE A 187 2.74 -16.29 21.39
N ASP A 188 2.25 -17.53 21.48
CA ASP A 188 2.36 -18.49 20.38
C ASP A 188 1.57 -18.01 19.15
N LYS A 189 2.21 -18.08 17.98
CA LYS A 189 1.68 -17.66 16.69
C LYS A 189 0.44 -18.46 16.24
N ASP A 190 0.22 -19.64 16.83
CA ASP A 190 -0.92 -20.53 16.53
C ASP A 190 -2.02 -20.47 17.62
N ASN A 191 -1.94 -19.48 18.52
CA ASN A 191 -3.02 -19.12 19.44
C ASN A 191 -4.03 -18.18 18.76
N ALA A 192 -5.32 -18.44 18.95
CA ALA A 192 -6.38 -17.69 18.25
C ALA A 192 -6.38 -16.17 18.56
N VAL A 193 -6.04 -15.76 19.79
CA VAL A 193 -5.94 -14.33 20.15
C VAL A 193 -4.70 -13.70 19.51
N ASN A 194 -3.59 -14.43 19.42
CA ASN A 194 -2.39 -13.96 18.71
C ASN A 194 -2.68 -13.76 17.22
N ILE A 195 -3.40 -14.71 16.61
CA ILE A 195 -3.85 -14.63 15.21
C ILE A 195 -4.74 -13.40 15.02
N PHE A 196 -5.74 -13.20 15.91
CA PHE A 196 -6.59 -12.02 15.90
C PHE A 196 -5.74 -10.73 15.92
N VAL A 197 -4.80 -10.58 16.86
CA VAL A 197 -3.91 -9.40 16.90
C VAL A 197 -3.11 -9.25 15.61
N ALA A 198 -2.53 -10.34 15.09
CA ALA A 198 -1.72 -10.31 13.87
C ALA A 198 -2.51 -9.87 12.63
N THR A 199 -3.81 -10.20 12.55
CA THR A 199 -4.66 -9.82 11.41
C THR A 199 -5.11 -8.35 11.44
N HIS A 200 -4.94 -7.65 12.56
CA HIS A 200 -5.24 -6.21 12.69
C HIS A 200 -4.04 -5.32 12.34
N LEU A 201 -2.86 -5.93 12.17
CA LEU A 201 -1.60 -5.25 11.94
C LEU A 201 -1.21 -5.30 10.48
N LEU A 202 -0.70 -4.18 9.97
CA LEU A 202 -0.01 -4.09 8.69
C LEU A 202 1.46 -3.77 8.93
N ASN A 203 2.36 -4.36 8.15
CA ASN A 203 3.81 -4.09 8.18
C ASN A 203 4.17 -2.78 7.43
N SER A 204 3.30 -1.78 7.51
CA SER A 204 3.46 -0.48 6.85
C SER A 204 3.04 0.59 7.84
N ASN A 205 3.78 1.68 8.00
CA ASN A 205 3.29 2.87 8.72
C ASN A 205 2.46 3.74 7.78
N MET A 206 1.14 3.70 7.93
CA MET A 206 0.18 4.47 7.13
C MET A 206 -0.70 5.29 8.06
N GLN A 207 -1.07 6.47 7.63
CA GLN A 207 -2.01 7.35 8.31
C GLN A 207 -3.18 7.59 7.38
N LEU A 208 -4.40 7.31 7.87
CA LEU A 208 -5.61 7.64 7.11
C LEU A 208 -5.70 9.15 6.81
N ALA A 209 -5.26 9.99 7.77
CA ALA A 209 -5.36 11.45 7.67
C ALA A 209 -4.48 12.10 6.57
N ASN A 210 -3.48 11.40 6.03
CA ASN A 210 -2.58 11.94 5.00
C ASN A 210 -2.71 11.21 3.65
N ASN A 211 -3.75 10.40 3.46
CA ASN A 211 -3.99 9.61 2.26
C ASN A 211 -2.80 8.69 1.88
N SER A 212 -2.09 8.14 2.88
CA SER A 212 -1.07 7.11 2.64
C SER A 212 -1.66 5.70 2.58
N ALA A 213 -2.89 5.50 3.08
CA ALA A 213 -3.60 4.23 3.05
C ALA A 213 -4.41 3.99 1.76
N VAL A 214 -4.75 5.05 1.02
CA VAL A 214 -5.24 4.97 -0.36
C VAL A 214 -4.79 6.23 -1.10
N ARG A 215 -4.48 6.12 -2.40
CA ARG A 215 -3.93 7.23 -3.17
C ARG A 215 -4.91 7.73 -4.23
N HIS A 216 -5.28 9.01 -4.10
CA HIS A 216 -6.06 9.77 -5.07
C HIS A 216 -5.13 10.49 -6.06
N ALA A 217 -5.26 10.21 -7.36
CA ALA A 217 -4.43 10.83 -8.39
C ALA A 217 -5.04 10.78 -9.81
N THR A 218 -5.58 9.62 -10.21
CA THR A 218 -5.99 9.36 -11.60
C THR A 218 -7.32 8.62 -11.69
N GLU A 219 -8.00 8.39 -10.57
CA GLU A 219 -9.29 7.72 -10.53
C GLU A 219 -10.39 8.51 -11.24
N TYR A 220 -11.43 7.81 -11.67
CA TYR A 220 -12.51 8.36 -12.46
C TYR A 220 -13.17 9.55 -11.76
N GLY A 221 -13.37 10.64 -12.50
CA GLY A 221 -13.98 11.87 -11.99
C GLY A 221 -13.08 12.68 -11.05
N TYR A 222 -11.85 12.22 -10.77
CA TYR A 222 -10.87 12.99 -10.03
C TYR A 222 -10.08 13.93 -10.94
N THR A 223 -9.52 14.98 -10.37
CA THR A 223 -8.63 15.88 -11.11
C THR A 223 -7.50 16.26 -10.21
N THR A 224 -6.33 15.73 -10.55
CA THR A 224 -5.09 16.23 -10.01
C THR A 224 -4.75 17.54 -10.74
N GLY A 225 -4.72 18.65 -10.00
CA GLY A 225 -4.41 19.96 -10.55
C GLY A 225 -3.01 20.04 -11.17
N GLU A 226 -2.64 21.22 -11.71
CA GLU A 226 -1.28 21.44 -12.25
C GLU A 226 -0.21 21.28 -11.18
N ASN A 227 -0.56 21.58 -9.92
CA ASN A 227 0.25 21.21 -8.77
C ASN A 227 -0.25 19.88 -8.21
N ILE A 228 0.38 18.80 -8.67
CA ILE A 228 0.15 17.42 -8.24
C ILE A 228 0.52 17.16 -6.76
N ASN A 229 1.11 18.16 -6.07
CA ASN A 229 1.32 18.18 -4.62
C ASN A 229 0.19 18.87 -3.85
N GLU A 230 -0.78 19.49 -4.54
CA GLU A 230 -2.02 20.04 -3.99
C GLU A 230 -3.20 19.18 -4.50
N PRO A 231 -3.35 17.95 -3.98
CA PRO A 231 -4.41 17.05 -4.41
C PRO A 231 -5.79 17.69 -4.19
N SER A 232 -6.70 17.42 -5.11
CA SER A 232 -8.12 17.78 -4.96
C SER A 232 -8.73 17.04 -3.77
N THR A 233 -9.67 17.67 -3.08
CA THR A 233 -10.52 17.02 -2.06
C THR A 233 -11.90 16.64 -2.61
N ASN A 234 -12.12 16.83 -3.91
CA ASN A 234 -13.36 16.46 -4.58
C ASN A 234 -13.30 14.98 -5.01
N TYR A 235 -13.61 14.09 -4.07
CA TYR A 235 -13.72 12.66 -4.32
C TYR A 235 -15.09 12.35 -4.94
N THR A 236 -15.10 11.53 -5.99
CA THR A 236 -16.34 11.25 -6.77
C THR A 236 -16.67 9.77 -6.87
N VAL A 237 -15.68 8.90 -6.69
CA VAL A 237 -15.81 7.44 -6.63
C VAL A 237 -15.03 6.90 -5.44
N ASN A 238 -15.31 5.65 -5.07
CA ASN A 238 -14.51 4.95 -4.08
C ASN A 238 -13.08 4.76 -4.60
N VAL A 239 -12.10 4.87 -3.73
CA VAL A 239 -10.70 4.48 -3.99
C VAL A 239 -10.29 3.44 -2.96
N TRP A 240 -9.64 2.37 -3.39
CA TRP A 240 -9.24 1.29 -2.48
C TRP A 240 -7.88 0.71 -2.82
N ASP A 241 -7.30 0.04 -1.82
CA ASP A 241 -6.18 -0.87 -2.01
C ASP A 241 -6.26 -2.03 -1.01
N TYR A 242 -5.43 -3.05 -1.20
CA TYR A 242 -5.39 -4.24 -0.38
C TYR A 242 -4.03 -4.40 0.26
N TYR A 243 -4.01 -4.70 1.54
CA TYR A 243 -2.79 -4.83 2.31
C TYR A 243 -2.71 -6.22 2.91
N ARG A 244 -1.53 -6.84 2.82
CA ARG A 244 -1.28 -8.08 3.54
C ARG A 244 -1.15 -7.79 5.03
N THR A 245 -1.90 -8.52 5.85
CA THR A 245 -1.77 -8.42 7.31
C THR A 245 -0.46 -9.03 7.81
N ALA A 246 -0.09 -8.74 9.05
CA ALA A 246 1.15 -9.23 9.65
C ALA A 246 1.13 -10.73 10.00
N TRP A 247 0.00 -11.41 9.82
CA TRP A 247 -0.12 -12.84 10.10
C TRP A 247 0.70 -13.68 9.10
N PRO A 248 1.75 -14.41 9.55
CA PRO A 248 2.69 -15.04 8.62
C PRO A 248 2.24 -16.40 8.08
N GLN A 249 1.32 -17.11 8.74
CA GLN A 249 0.93 -18.49 8.39
C GLN A 249 -0.03 -18.56 7.20
N GLU A 250 -1.00 -17.64 7.13
CA GLU A 250 -1.90 -17.55 5.98
C GLU A 250 -2.04 -16.12 5.50
N SER A 251 -2.15 -15.96 4.18
CA SER A 251 -2.45 -14.65 3.60
C SER A 251 -3.87 -14.22 3.96
N LYS A 252 -3.97 -13.09 4.66
CA LYS A 252 -5.21 -12.34 4.87
C LYS A 252 -4.99 -10.94 4.31
N LEU A 253 -5.92 -10.50 3.47
CA LEU A 253 -5.85 -9.20 2.80
C LEU A 253 -6.84 -8.24 3.44
N LEU A 254 -6.35 -7.17 4.03
CA LEU A 254 -7.18 -6.08 4.51
C LEU A 254 -7.44 -5.11 3.37
N LYS A 255 -8.69 -4.97 2.94
CA LYS A 255 -9.07 -3.94 1.98
C LYS A 255 -9.31 -2.64 2.74
N ILE A 256 -8.70 -1.55 2.31
CA ILE A 256 -9.00 -0.20 2.80
C ILE A 256 -9.64 0.57 1.65
N THR A 257 -10.84 1.11 1.87
CA THR A 257 -11.59 1.88 0.88
C THR A 257 -11.89 3.27 1.43
N GLN A 258 -11.57 4.32 0.68
CA GLN A 258 -12.06 5.66 0.95
C GLN A 258 -13.26 5.97 0.05
N THR A 259 -14.38 6.37 0.65
CA THR A 259 -15.63 6.74 -0.05
C THR A 259 -15.61 8.23 -0.44
N PRO A 260 -16.51 8.68 -1.34
CA PRO A 260 -16.57 10.08 -1.80
C PRO A 260 -16.77 11.14 -0.70
N ASP A 261 -17.33 10.75 0.44
CA ASP A 261 -17.47 11.61 1.63
C ASP A 261 -16.18 11.72 2.46
N GLY A 262 -15.10 11.04 2.04
CA GLY A 262 -13.79 11.04 2.68
C GLY A 262 -13.65 10.04 3.82
N GLN A 263 -14.67 9.23 4.12
CA GLN A 263 -14.60 8.21 5.16
C GLN A 263 -13.82 6.97 4.69
N PHE A 264 -13.16 6.29 5.63
CA PHE A 264 -12.38 5.08 5.36
C PHE A 264 -13.09 3.85 5.91
N TYR A 265 -13.21 2.82 5.11
CA TYR A 265 -13.81 1.55 5.49
C TYR A 265 -12.84 0.39 5.27
N LEU A 266 -12.78 -0.51 6.25
CA LEU A 266 -12.11 -1.79 6.14
C LEU A 266 -13.07 -2.82 5.55
N ASN A 267 -12.60 -3.62 4.60
CA ASN A 267 -13.35 -4.74 4.02
C ASN A 267 -14.76 -4.34 3.51
N ARG A 268 -14.90 -3.14 2.94
CA ARG A 268 -16.09 -2.72 2.20
C ARG A 268 -16.10 -3.39 0.82
N PHE A 269 -17.15 -4.13 0.52
CA PHE A 269 -17.33 -4.81 -0.77
C PHE A 269 -18.51 -4.17 -1.50
N SER A 270 -18.18 -3.32 -2.47
CA SER A 270 -19.12 -2.44 -3.15
C SER A 270 -19.67 -3.06 -4.43
N LYS A 271 -20.88 -2.62 -4.82
CA LYS A 271 -21.47 -2.87 -6.13
C LYS A 271 -21.45 -1.57 -6.91
N TYR A 272 -20.94 -1.60 -8.13
CA TYR A 272 -20.82 -0.41 -8.97
C TYR A 272 -21.70 -0.49 -10.21
N ASP A 273 -22.08 0.66 -10.74
CA ASP A 273 -22.59 0.80 -12.12
C ASP A 273 -21.44 0.55 -13.13
N ASN A 274 -21.08 -0.72 -13.27
CA ASN A 274 -19.88 -1.19 -13.97
C ASN A 274 -20.11 -1.45 -15.47
N GLY A 275 -21.20 -0.93 -16.05
CA GLY A 275 -21.54 -1.14 -17.45
C GLY A 275 -20.57 -0.43 -18.41
N LEU A 276 -20.58 -0.82 -19.69
CA LEU A 276 -19.77 -0.17 -20.74
C LEU A 276 -20.02 1.34 -20.83
N LYS A 277 -21.27 1.75 -20.60
CA LYS A 277 -21.72 3.15 -20.54
C LYS A 277 -22.09 3.58 -19.12
N GLY A 278 -21.64 2.82 -18.13
CA GLY A 278 -21.90 3.07 -16.72
C GLY A 278 -21.16 4.31 -16.21
N THR A 279 -21.45 4.65 -14.97
CA THR A 279 -20.86 5.81 -14.27
C THR A 279 -19.82 5.42 -13.24
N TYR A 280 -19.68 4.11 -12.97
CA TYR A 280 -18.88 3.55 -11.89
C TYR A 280 -19.24 4.04 -10.47
N LEU A 281 -20.39 4.70 -10.32
CA LEU A 281 -20.87 5.08 -9.00
C LEU A 281 -21.26 3.83 -8.22
N GLU A 282 -21.04 3.87 -6.90
CA GLU A 282 -21.50 2.82 -6.01
C GLU A 282 -23.04 2.82 -5.99
N THR A 283 -23.62 1.65 -6.26
CA THR A 283 -25.08 1.43 -6.30
C THR A 283 -25.58 0.65 -5.08
N GLY A 284 -24.65 0.16 -4.26
CA GLY A 284 -24.91 -0.53 -3.01
C GLY A 284 -23.68 -1.33 -2.57
N THR A 285 -23.84 -2.17 -1.54
CA THR A 285 -22.77 -3.04 -1.05
C THR A 285 -23.21 -4.49 -0.98
N LEU A 286 -22.23 -5.39 -1.03
CA LEU A 286 -22.35 -6.76 -0.52
C LEU A 286 -22.04 -6.79 0.98
N GLN A 287 -21.13 -5.94 1.42
CA GLN A 287 -20.76 -5.72 2.81
C GLN A 287 -20.34 -4.26 2.96
N GLU A 288 -20.96 -3.54 3.90
CA GLU A 288 -20.70 -2.10 4.15
C GLU A 288 -19.26 -1.82 4.60
N GLY A 289 -18.61 -2.81 5.21
CA GLY A 289 -17.28 -2.66 5.81
C GLY A 289 -17.35 -2.00 7.18
N ILE A 290 -16.18 -1.87 7.80
CA ILE A 290 -16.01 -1.33 9.16
C ILE A 290 -15.42 0.07 9.05
N LEU A 291 -16.03 1.07 9.67
CA LEU A 291 -15.51 2.44 9.62
C LEU A 291 -14.18 2.51 10.39
N ALA A 292 -13.15 3.03 9.75
CA ALA A 292 -11.86 3.30 10.35
C ALA A 292 -11.67 4.80 10.55
N HIS A 293 -11.44 5.20 11.79
CA HIS A 293 -11.31 6.59 12.15
C HIS A 293 -9.87 7.08 11.95
N ALA A 294 -9.73 8.18 11.23
CA ALA A 294 -8.42 8.79 11.01
C ALA A 294 -7.78 9.34 12.30
N ARG A 295 -8.61 9.66 13.31
CA ARG A 295 -8.22 10.18 14.63
C ARG A 295 -8.92 9.39 15.73
N ASN A 296 -8.32 9.37 16.91
CA ASN A 296 -8.97 8.86 18.11
C ASN A 296 -9.62 10.00 18.88
N GLU A 297 -10.96 10.04 18.91
CA GLU A 297 -11.73 11.07 19.61
C GLU A 297 -12.54 10.43 20.73
N VAL A 298 -12.39 10.94 21.95
CA VAL A 298 -13.10 10.46 23.15
C VAL A 298 -13.59 11.67 23.92
N ASP A 299 -14.90 11.76 24.14
CA ASP A 299 -15.55 12.83 24.91
C ASP A 299 -15.12 14.26 24.48
N GLY A 300 -14.95 14.47 23.18
CA GLY A 300 -14.52 15.75 22.59
C GLY A 300 -13.01 16.03 22.69
N SER A 301 -12.21 15.11 23.24
CA SER A 301 -10.75 15.16 23.24
C SER A 301 -10.15 14.32 22.12
N VAL A 302 -9.13 14.86 21.43
CA VAL A 302 -8.41 14.14 20.38
C VAL A 302 -7.13 13.56 20.97
N TYR A 303 -7.01 12.23 20.96
CA TYR A 303 -5.82 11.51 21.40
C TYR A 303 -4.88 11.26 20.22
N ASN A 304 -3.58 11.44 20.44
CA ASN A 304 -2.59 11.16 19.39
C ASN A 304 -2.61 9.67 19.01
N ASN A 305 -2.67 9.40 17.72
CA ASN A 305 -2.70 8.06 17.15
C ASN A 305 -1.59 7.82 16.10
N VAL A 306 -0.58 8.70 16.08
CA VAL A 306 0.59 8.62 15.20
C VAL A 306 1.87 8.65 16.04
N ALA A 307 2.62 7.56 15.98
CA ALA A 307 3.93 7.37 16.59
C ALA A 307 5.04 7.42 15.52
N LEU A 308 6.30 7.46 15.95
CA LEU A 308 7.45 7.47 15.02
C LEU A 308 7.50 6.22 14.14
N TYR A 309 7.24 5.05 14.73
CA TYR A 309 7.32 3.74 14.06
C TYR A 309 5.96 3.09 13.79
N GLY A 310 4.89 3.88 13.83
CA GLY A 310 3.59 3.38 13.44
C GLY A 310 2.43 4.29 13.78
N SER A 311 1.23 3.80 13.52
CA SER A 311 -0.02 4.47 13.80
C SER A 311 -1.04 3.46 14.32
N TYR A 312 -2.08 3.95 15.00
CA TYR A 312 -3.29 3.17 15.19
C TYR A 312 -4.52 3.94 14.72
N HIS A 313 -5.56 3.22 14.33
CA HIS A 313 -6.82 3.78 13.86
C HIS A 313 -7.98 3.06 14.57
N PRO A 314 -8.77 3.77 15.38
CA PRO A 314 -9.98 3.20 15.97
C PRO A 314 -10.92 2.66 14.89
N ILE A 315 -11.57 1.54 15.14
CA ILE A 315 -12.61 0.97 14.28
C ILE A 315 -13.91 0.75 15.07
N ASP A 316 -15.05 0.82 14.39
CA ASP A 316 -16.38 0.84 14.99
C ASP A 316 -17.08 -0.52 15.12
N ASP A 317 -16.44 -1.58 14.60
CA ASP A 317 -16.90 -2.96 14.67
C ASP A 317 -15.69 -3.90 14.71
N ILE A 318 -15.94 -5.17 15.04
CA ILE A 318 -14.93 -6.22 15.16
C ILE A 318 -14.38 -6.58 13.78
N LEU A 319 -13.09 -6.37 13.57
CA LEU A 319 -12.42 -6.81 12.36
C LEU A 319 -12.17 -8.33 12.42
N SER A 320 -13.00 -9.08 11.68
CA SER A 320 -12.92 -10.53 11.62
C SER A 320 -12.71 -11.06 10.20
N PHE A 321 -11.78 -11.99 10.06
CA PHE A 321 -11.50 -12.70 8.81
C PHE A 321 -12.25 -14.03 8.75
N ASN A 322 -13.58 -13.95 8.89
CA ASN A 322 -14.50 -15.09 8.98
C ASN A 322 -14.94 -15.61 7.58
N SER A 323 -15.93 -16.51 7.55
CA SER A 323 -16.49 -17.07 6.30
C SER A 323 -17.17 -16.05 5.40
N ASP A 324 -17.71 -14.97 5.97
CA ASP A 324 -18.45 -13.95 5.22
C ASP A 324 -17.46 -13.06 4.48
N TYR A 325 -16.41 -12.60 5.15
CA TYR A 325 -15.25 -11.95 4.52
C TYR A 325 -14.68 -12.82 3.40
N ALA A 326 -14.45 -14.10 3.69
CA ALA A 326 -13.94 -15.07 2.73
C ALA A 326 -14.85 -15.19 1.49
N SER A 327 -16.17 -15.18 1.68
CA SER A 327 -17.15 -15.22 0.60
C SER A 327 -17.17 -13.94 -0.22
N ALA A 328 -17.11 -12.77 0.44
CA ALA A 328 -17.06 -11.48 -0.23
C ALA A 328 -15.81 -11.33 -1.10
N MET A 329 -14.63 -11.72 -0.60
CA MET A 329 -13.37 -11.74 -1.38
C MET A 329 -13.41 -12.64 -2.63
N LYS A 330 -14.30 -13.65 -2.69
CA LYS A 330 -14.47 -14.48 -3.91
C LYS A 330 -15.32 -13.83 -4.98
N SER A 331 -16.04 -12.77 -4.63
CA SER A 331 -16.93 -12.04 -5.53
C SER A 331 -16.29 -10.80 -6.16
N GLU A 332 -15.06 -10.46 -5.76
CA GLU A 332 -14.37 -9.24 -6.16
C GLU A 332 -13.04 -9.54 -6.86
N ARG A 333 -12.68 -8.67 -7.81
CA ARG A 333 -11.35 -8.62 -8.41
C ARG A 333 -10.43 -7.79 -7.52
N VAL A 334 -9.36 -8.40 -7.04
CA VAL A 334 -8.37 -7.72 -6.20
C VAL A 334 -7.33 -7.06 -7.10
N ARG A 335 -7.47 -5.75 -7.35
CA ARG A 335 -6.49 -4.91 -8.05
C ARG A 335 -5.63 -4.17 -7.02
N MET A 336 -4.33 -4.42 -7.03
CA MET A 336 -3.36 -3.84 -6.10
C MET A 336 -2.31 -3.06 -6.86
N ASP A 337 -1.95 -1.90 -6.35
CA ASP A 337 -0.79 -1.16 -6.86
C ASP A 337 0.51 -1.90 -6.51
N PHE A 338 1.51 -1.89 -7.40
CA PHE A 338 2.79 -2.55 -7.12
C PHE A 338 3.52 -1.94 -5.93
N THR A 339 3.36 -0.63 -5.68
CA THR A 339 3.98 0.01 -4.53
C THR A 339 3.37 -0.44 -3.20
N THR A 340 2.12 -0.90 -3.20
CA THR A 340 1.46 -1.47 -2.02
C THR A 340 2.04 -2.84 -1.64
N LEU A 341 2.65 -3.55 -2.59
CA LEU A 341 3.42 -4.77 -2.32
C LEU A 341 4.78 -4.50 -1.65
N LEU A 342 5.15 -3.24 -1.47
CA LEU A 342 6.42 -2.77 -0.95
C LEU A 342 6.18 -1.95 0.33
N PRO A 343 6.02 -2.59 1.50
CA PRO A 343 5.64 -1.92 2.76
C PRO A 343 6.57 -0.78 3.17
N GLU A 344 7.83 -0.83 2.73
CA GLU A 344 8.82 0.21 2.96
C GLU A 344 8.44 1.54 2.29
N ILE A 345 7.69 1.53 1.18
CA ILE A 345 7.20 2.75 0.51
C ILE A 345 6.27 3.51 1.45
N ALA A 346 5.27 2.84 2.01
CA ALA A 346 4.36 3.43 2.98
C ALA A 346 5.11 3.87 4.25
N SER A 347 5.93 2.99 4.81
CA SER A 347 6.66 3.25 6.06
C SER A 347 7.61 4.45 6.01
N ASN A 348 8.08 4.80 4.81
CA ASN A 348 8.99 5.93 4.59
C ASN A 348 8.28 7.13 3.93
N ASN A 349 6.94 7.14 3.87
CA ASN A 349 6.13 8.20 3.28
C ASN A 349 6.54 8.52 1.83
N LEU A 350 6.74 7.47 1.02
CA LEU A 350 7.22 7.55 -0.37
C LEU A 350 6.11 7.35 -1.42
N ARG A 351 4.89 6.94 -1.02
CA ARG A 351 3.76 6.82 -1.95
C ARG A 351 3.51 8.16 -2.65
N GLY A 352 3.36 8.14 -3.98
CA GLY A 352 3.21 9.35 -4.78
C GLY A 352 4.45 10.27 -4.81
N LYS A 353 5.67 9.74 -4.62
CA LYS A 353 6.92 10.51 -4.73
C LYS A 353 7.92 9.79 -5.63
N ASP A 354 8.72 10.58 -6.34
CA ASP A 354 9.88 10.06 -7.05
C ASP A 354 10.92 9.52 -6.04
N ALA A 355 11.37 8.29 -6.22
CA ALA A 355 12.37 7.67 -5.37
C ALA A 355 13.25 6.67 -6.13
N TYR A 356 14.54 6.62 -5.77
CA TYR A 356 15.50 5.62 -6.24
C TYR A 356 15.90 4.70 -5.10
N PHE A 357 15.82 3.40 -5.31
CA PHE A 357 16.04 2.41 -4.26
C PHE A 357 17.32 1.60 -4.49
N PRO A 358 18.15 1.36 -3.47
CA PRO A 358 19.18 0.32 -3.53
C PRO A 358 18.56 -1.07 -3.64
N THR A 359 19.36 -2.03 -4.12
CA THR A 359 18.91 -3.40 -4.43
C THR A 359 18.47 -4.21 -3.21
N ASP A 360 18.81 -3.79 -1.98
CA ASP A 360 18.42 -4.42 -0.72
C ASP A 360 17.41 -3.59 0.08
N TYR A 361 16.76 -2.60 -0.56
CA TYR A 361 15.77 -1.74 0.10
C TYR A 361 14.50 -2.50 0.49
N PHE A 362 13.96 -3.32 -0.40
CA PHE A 362 12.66 -3.96 -0.21
C PHE A 362 12.79 -5.40 0.29
N SER A 363 12.11 -5.73 1.37
CA SER A 363 12.06 -7.07 1.96
C SER A 363 11.27 -8.07 1.11
N THR A 364 10.32 -7.60 0.31
CA THR A 364 9.52 -8.42 -0.63
C THR A 364 10.24 -8.70 -1.95
N LEU A 365 11.40 -8.07 -2.18
CA LEU A 365 12.28 -8.35 -3.30
C LEU A 365 13.48 -9.19 -2.85
N THR A 366 13.71 -10.30 -3.54
CA THR A 366 14.83 -11.21 -3.27
C THR A 366 15.59 -11.51 -4.56
N ASN A 367 16.82 -12.04 -4.43
CA ASN A 367 17.68 -12.38 -5.56
C ASN A 367 17.91 -11.21 -6.54
N VAL A 368 17.93 -9.97 -6.03
CA VAL A 368 18.06 -8.77 -6.86
C VAL A 368 19.48 -8.67 -7.42
N SER A 369 19.62 -8.73 -8.75
CA SER A 369 20.92 -8.66 -9.42
C SER A 369 21.59 -7.29 -9.21
N PRO A 370 22.94 -7.21 -9.19
CA PRO A 370 23.65 -5.96 -8.96
C PRO A 370 23.37 -4.85 -9.98
N ASP A 371 22.97 -5.20 -11.20
CA ASP A 371 22.63 -4.24 -12.27
C ASP A 371 21.13 -3.87 -12.29
N THR A 372 20.33 -4.42 -11.36
CA THR A 372 18.93 -4.03 -11.21
C THR A 372 18.85 -2.61 -10.63
N LYS A 373 18.12 -1.73 -11.33
CA LYS A 373 17.90 -0.34 -10.92
C LYS A 373 16.42 -0.11 -10.71
N ILE A 374 16.03 0.26 -9.50
CA ILE A 374 14.63 0.35 -9.09
C ILE A 374 14.29 1.81 -8.79
N GLN A 375 13.24 2.31 -9.44
CA GLN A 375 12.72 3.66 -9.24
C GLN A 375 11.21 3.60 -9.05
N GLN A 376 10.68 4.41 -8.16
CA GLN A 376 9.27 4.81 -8.21
C GLN A 376 9.22 6.15 -8.91
N LEU A 377 8.34 6.29 -9.89
CA LEU A 377 8.08 7.55 -10.55
C LEU A 377 6.66 7.99 -10.25
N TYR A 378 6.53 9.24 -9.84
CA TYR A 378 5.23 9.84 -9.61
C TYR A 378 4.61 10.34 -10.92
N ALA A 379 3.27 10.32 -11.01
CA ALA A 379 2.54 10.71 -12.19
C ALA A 379 2.90 12.13 -12.64
N ARG A 380 2.91 12.31 -13.97
CA ARG A 380 3.14 13.59 -14.62
C ARG A 380 2.00 13.84 -15.60
N LYS A 381 1.75 15.10 -15.95
CA LYS A 381 0.72 15.44 -16.93
C LYS A 381 0.89 14.61 -18.22
N GLY A 382 -0.16 13.93 -18.65
CA GLY A 382 -0.14 13.06 -19.82
C GLY A 382 0.25 11.60 -19.54
N TRP A 383 0.61 11.26 -18.30
CA TRP A 383 0.87 9.87 -17.89
C TRP A 383 -0.45 9.20 -17.49
N VAL A 384 -0.47 7.88 -17.56
CA VAL A 384 -1.69 7.10 -17.36
C VAL A 384 -1.31 5.95 -16.44
N ASP A 385 -1.13 6.26 -15.16
CA ASP A 385 -0.72 5.29 -14.14
C ASP A 385 -1.86 5.10 -13.15
N TYR A 386 -2.13 3.86 -12.77
CA TYR A 386 -3.12 3.55 -11.75
C TYR A 386 -2.68 4.18 -10.42
N GLN A 387 -3.60 4.91 -9.77
CA GLN A 387 -3.30 5.66 -8.54
C GLN A 387 -2.13 6.66 -8.63
N GLY A 388 -1.67 6.95 -9.86
CA GLY A 388 -0.76 8.04 -10.16
C GLY A 388 0.69 7.83 -9.74
N ASP A 389 1.16 6.59 -9.58
CA ASP A 389 2.59 6.31 -9.60
C ASP A 389 2.91 4.96 -10.27
N GLU A 390 4.17 4.76 -10.62
CA GLU A 390 4.65 3.52 -11.26
C GLU A 390 5.95 3.03 -10.59
N LEU A 391 6.10 1.71 -10.46
CA LEU A 391 7.39 1.11 -10.16
C LEU A 391 8.09 0.76 -11.47
N LEU A 392 9.28 1.33 -11.66
CA LEU A 392 10.05 1.26 -12.88
C LEU A 392 11.39 0.56 -12.61
N VAL A 393 11.65 -0.53 -13.33
CA VAL A 393 12.89 -1.30 -13.20
C VAL A 393 13.68 -1.27 -14.51
N THR A 394 14.97 -0.98 -14.43
CA THR A 394 15.91 -0.91 -15.57
C THR A 394 17.20 -1.68 -15.30
N GLY A 395 18.09 -1.73 -16.30
CA GLY A 395 19.32 -2.52 -16.26
C GLY A 395 19.10 -3.98 -16.67
N ASN A 396 20.14 -4.80 -16.57
CA ASN A 396 20.04 -6.26 -16.74
C ASN A 396 19.46 -6.89 -15.46
N TYR A 397 18.21 -6.54 -15.19
CA TYR A 397 17.55 -6.92 -13.95
C TYR A 397 17.26 -8.42 -13.89
N ASP A 398 17.37 -8.95 -12.69
CA ASP A 398 16.90 -10.28 -12.31
C ASP A 398 16.51 -10.15 -10.84
N PHE A 399 15.24 -10.30 -10.52
CA PHE A 399 14.74 -10.19 -9.16
C PHE A 399 13.50 -11.04 -8.97
N THR A 400 13.21 -11.40 -7.73
CA THR A 400 12.03 -12.18 -7.35
C THR A 400 11.17 -11.35 -6.40
N LEU A 401 9.96 -11.01 -6.85
CA LEU A 401 8.94 -10.34 -6.05
C LEU A 401 8.05 -11.38 -5.39
N GLU A 402 7.80 -11.22 -4.09
CA GLU A 402 6.69 -11.90 -3.43
C GLU A 402 5.36 -11.20 -3.72
N VAL A 403 4.35 -11.99 -4.05
CA VAL A 403 2.98 -11.52 -4.22
C VAL A 403 2.07 -12.19 -3.18
N PRO A 404 1.01 -11.51 -2.70
CA PRO A 404 0.11 -12.10 -1.72
C PRO A 404 -0.63 -13.31 -2.29
N ALA A 405 -1.05 -14.21 -1.40
CA ALA A 405 -2.06 -15.20 -1.75
C ALA A 405 -3.46 -14.61 -1.52
N MET A 406 -4.45 -15.09 -2.26
CA MET A 406 -5.85 -14.80 -1.96
C MET A 406 -6.25 -15.51 -0.66
N PRO A 407 -7.17 -14.92 0.14
CA PRO A 407 -7.53 -15.43 1.46
C PRO A 407 -8.33 -16.74 1.45
N ASN A 408 -8.57 -17.28 0.25
CA ASN A 408 -9.37 -18.47 0.02
C ASN A 408 -8.63 -19.46 -0.88
N ASP A 409 -8.81 -20.75 -0.64
CA ASP A 409 -8.49 -21.76 -1.64
C ASP A 409 -9.38 -21.57 -2.88
N GLY A 410 -8.79 -21.59 -4.06
CA GLY A 410 -9.54 -21.35 -5.29
C GLY A 410 -8.68 -21.34 -6.55
N SER A 411 -9.36 -21.29 -7.70
CA SER A 411 -8.71 -21.03 -8.99
C SER A 411 -8.76 -19.53 -9.26
N TYR A 412 -7.61 -18.96 -9.55
CA TYR A 412 -7.45 -17.53 -9.80
C TYR A 412 -6.76 -17.30 -11.13
N GLU A 413 -7.18 -16.25 -11.82
CA GLU A 413 -6.44 -15.68 -12.93
C GLU A 413 -5.62 -14.49 -12.40
N LEU A 414 -4.31 -14.57 -12.57
CA LEU A 414 -3.38 -13.48 -12.23
C LEU A 414 -3.16 -12.61 -13.47
N ARG A 415 -3.29 -11.30 -13.32
CA ARG A 415 -3.10 -10.33 -14.41
C ARG A 415 -2.14 -9.23 -13.98
N ILE A 416 -1.49 -8.60 -14.95
CA ILE A 416 -0.69 -7.39 -14.72
C ILE A 416 -1.18 -6.27 -15.63
N GLY A 417 -1.33 -5.08 -15.06
CA GLY A 417 -1.55 -3.82 -15.78
C GLY A 417 -0.22 -3.13 -16.06
N TYR A 418 -0.08 -2.61 -17.27
CA TYR A 418 1.13 -1.92 -17.70
C TYR A 418 0.88 -1.05 -18.93
N SER A 419 1.80 -0.13 -19.16
CA SER A 419 1.87 0.72 -20.35
C SER A 419 2.77 0.12 -21.41
N VAL A 420 2.37 0.26 -22.67
CA VAL A 420 3.10 -0.27 -23.82
C VAL A 420 3.81 0.86 -24.56
N ASN A 421 5.13 0.73 -24.78
CA ASN A 421 5.90 1.68 -25.57
C ASN A 421 7.27 1.19 -26.03
N GLY A 422 7.83 1.85 -27.04
CA GLY A 422 9.12 1.47 -27.64
C GLY A 422 10.35 1.53 -26.71
N VAL A 423 10.22 2.04 -25.47
CA VAL A 423 11.29 2.01 -24.47
C VAL A 423 11.05 1.00 -23.35
N ARG A 424 9.90 0.31 -23.32
CA ARG A 424 9.62 -0.72 -22.32
C ARG A 424 10.41 -2.00 -22.57
N ALA A 425 10.42 -2.87 -21.57
CA ALA A 425 11.19 -4.10 -21.57
C ALA A 425 10.41 -5.34 -22.06
N LYS A 426 11.18 -6.36 -22.43
CA LYS A 426 10.76 -7.76 -22.54
C LYS A 426 11.34 -8.50 -21.34
N SER A 427 10.51 -9.22 -20.59
CA SER A 427 10.92 -9.94 -19.40
C SER A 427 10.48 -11.40 -19.47
N LEU A 428 11.31 -12.32 -19.01
CA LEU A 428 10.89 -13.68 -18.67
C LEU A 428 10.38 -13.69 -17.23
N LEU A 429 9.13 -14.13 -17.06
CA LEU A 429 8.47 -14.31 -15.78
C LEU A 429 8.52 -15.79 -15.41
N THR A 430 9.00 -16.11 -14.20
CA THR A 430 8.93 -17.47 -13.64
C THR A 430 8.08 -17.46 -12.37
N PHE A 431 7.11 -18.37 -12.29
CA PHE A 431 6.13 -18.45 -11.22
C PHE A 431 6.53 -19.50 -10.19
N ILE A 432 6.96 -19.05 -9.01
CA ILE A 432 7.48 -19.89 -7.92
C ILE A 432 6.47 -19.91 -6.76
N CYS A 433 6.24 -21.08 -6.16
CA CYS A 433 5.48 -21.20 -4.92
C CYS A 433 6.26 -21.95 -3.85
N LYS A 434 5.97 -21.69 -2.58
CA LYS A 434 6.50 -22.42 -1.43
C LYS A 434 5.36 -22.91 -0.56
N ASP A 435 5.42 -24.18 -0.16
CA ASP A 435 4.48 -24.75 0.81
C ASP A 435 4.86 -24.37 2.26
N GLU A 436 4.03 -24.80 3.22
CA GLU A 436 4.23 -24.52 4.66
C GLU A 436 5.55 -25.10 5.20
N ALA A 437 6.05 -26.19 4.58
CA ALA A 437 7.34 -26.79 4.93
C ALA A 437 8.53 -26.09 4.26
N GLY A 438 8.28 -25.09 3.42
CA GLY A 438 9.28 -24.33 2.68
C GLY A 438 9.77 -25.02 1.40
N ASN A 439 9.15 -26.12 0.98
CA ASN A 439 9.51 -26.78 -0.28
C ASN A 439 9.10 -25.89 -1.45
N GLN A 440 10.03 -25.70 -2.38
CA GLN A 440 9.82 -24.87 -3.55
C GLN A 440 9.23 -25.69 -4.71
N GLY A 441 8.21 -25.14 -5.35
CA GLY A 441 7.65 -25.63 -6.61
C GLY A 441 7.37 -24.49 -7.58
N THR A 442 6.77 -24.82 -8.72
CA THR A 442 6.19 -23.85 -9.65
C THR A 442 4.66 -23.85 -9.54
N TRP A 443 4.03 -22.72 -9.87
CA TRP A 443 2.56 -22.60 -9.88
C TRP A 443 2.02 -22.14 -11.23
N GLY A 444 2.87 -22.10 -12.25
CA GLY A 444 2.52 -21.80 -13.63
C GLY A 444 3.74 -21.96 -14.54
N GLU A 445 3.48 -22.03 -15.84
CA GLU A 445 4.52 -22.06 -16.86
C GLU A 445 5.18 -20.68 -17.00
N PRO A 446 6.50 -20.60 -17.26
CA PRO A 446 7.15 -19.33 -17.54
C PRO A 446 6.50 -18.58 -18.70
N LEU A 447 6.45 -17.26 -18.61
CA LEU A 447 5.81 -16.39 -19.60
C LEU A 447 6.75 -15.26 -20.00
N VAL A 448 6.79 -14.92 -21.28
CA VAL A 448 7.43 -13.67 -21.73
C VAL A 448 6.42 -12.53 -21.67
N LEU A 449 6.71 -11.51 -20.86
CA LEU A 449 6.00 -10.24 -20.83
C LEU A 449 6.72 -9.27 -21.76
N ASP A 450 6.14 -8.99 -22.93
CA ASP A 450 6.63 -7.96 -23.85
C ASP A 450 5.81 -6.69 -23.68
N GLN A 451 6.46 -5.65 -23.16
CA GLN A 451 5.86 -4.33 -22.98
C GLN A 451 6.29 -3.36 -24.09
N SER A 452 7.18 -3.78 -24.98
CA SER A 452 7.80 -2.93 -26.00
C SER A 452 7.01 -2.91 -27.31
N GLU A 453 6.39 -4.03 -27.66
CA GLU A 453 5.58 -4.15 -28.86
C GLU A 453 4.13 -3.76 -28.55
N PRO A 454 3.54 -2.81 -29.30
CA PRO A 454 2.10 -2.67 -29.31
C PRO A 454 1.50 -3.99 -29.77
N VAL A 455 0.52 -4.52 -29.03
CA VAL A 455 -0.50 -5.46 -29.56
C VAL A 455 -1.34 -4.79 -30.69
N MET A 456 -0.91 -3.61 -31.14
CA MET A 456 -1.61 -2.57 -31.88
C MET A 456 -0.89 -2.19 -33.20
N ALA A 457 0.02 -3.03 -33.73
CA ALA A 457 0.64 -2.77 -35.02
C ALA A 457 -0.22 -3.33 -36.17
N ASN A 458 -0.77 -2.43 -37.01
CA ASN A 458 -1.40 -2.54 -38.35
C ASN A 458 -2.42 -3.66 -38.68
N ASP A 459 -2.52 -4.74 -37.90
CA ASP A 459 -3.50 -5.83 -37.99
C ASP A 459 -4.12 -6.11 -36.59
N CYS A 460 -4.42 -5.03 -35.85
CA CYS A 460 -4.72 -5.05 -34.41
C CYS A 460 -5.91 -5.93 -34.03
N ILE A 461 -5.73 -6.74 -32.98
CA ILE A 461 -6.83 -7.53 -32.39
C ILE A 461 -7.62 -6.67 -31.38
N ALA A 462 -6.99 -5.68 -30.74
CA ALA A 462 -7.70 -4.77 -29.83
C ALA A 462 -8.29 -3.59 -30.60
N LYS A 463 -9.59 -3.37 -30.45
CA LYS A 463 -10.30 -2.23 -31.04
C LYS A 463 -10.77 -1.29 -29.95
N LYS A 464 -10.75 0.03 -30.20
CA LYS A 464 -11.35 0.97 -29.27
C LYS A 464 -12.86 0.71 -29.20
N ASP A 465 -13.44 0.88 -28.02
CA ASP A 465 -14.89 0.79 -27.88
C ASP A 465 -15.61 1.84 -28.76
N ALA A 466 -14.99 3.01 -28.96
CA ALA A 466 -15.46 4.04 -29.88
C ALA A 466 -15.49 3.57 -31.35
N ASP A 467 -14.50 2.79 -31.80
CA ASP A 467 -14.45 2.26 -33.18
C ASP A 467 -15.52 1.18 -33.41
N LEU A 468 -16.04 0.62 -32.32
CA LEU A 468 -17.16 -0.32 -32.29
C LEU A 468 -18.49 0.38 -31.99
N ASN A 469 -18.54 1.72 -32.06
CA ASN A 469 -19.70 2.57 -31.74
C ASN A 469 -20.29 2.33 -30.34
N TYR A 470 -19.48 1.84 -29.40
CA TYR A 470 -19.92 1.43 -28.07
C TYR A 470 -21.10 0.44 -28.13
N ASP A 471 -21.12 -0.43 -29.14
CA ASP A 471 -22.02 -1.57 -29.21
C ASP A 471 -21.57 -2.63 -28.20
N GLU A 472 -22.42 -2.95 -27.22
CA GLU A 472 -22.06 -3.85 -26.12
C GLU A 472 -21.68 -5.25 -26.60
N THR A 473 -22.31 -5.74 -27.68
CA THR A 473 -22.02 -7.07 -28.22
C THR A 473 -20.66 -7.08 -28.90
N LEU A 474 -20.41 -6.12 -29.79
CA LEU A 474 -19.13 -6.04 -30.50
C LEU A 474 -17.96 -5.76 -29.53
N CYS A 475 -18.16 -4.93 -28.52
CA CYS A 475 -17.16 -4.68 -27.49
C CYS A 475 -16.86 -5.94 -26.67
N ALA A 476 -17.90 -6.67 -26.23
CA ALA A 476 -17.72 -7.94 -25.51
C ALA A 476 -17.02 -9.01 -26.35
N GLU A 477 -17.37 -9.13 -27.64
CA GLU A 477 -16.71 -10.04 -28.58
C GLU A 477 -15.23 -9.68 -28.75
N ASN A 478 -14.90 -8.39 -28.84
CA ASN A 478 -13.52 -7.92 -28.93
C ASN A 478 -12.72 -8.22 -27.66
N ASP A 479 -13.31 -7.93 -26.49
CA ASP A 479 -12.68 -8.18 -25.20
C ASP A 479 -12.45 -9.69 -24.99
N TYR A 480 -13.43 -10.52 -25.35
CA TYR A 480 -13.30 -11.98 -25.31
C TYR A 480 -12.22 -12.52 -26.28
N ALA A 481 -12.12 -11.95 -27.48
CA ALA A 481 -11.09 -12.32 -28.44
C ALA A 481 -9.68 -11.95 -27.92
N LEU A 482 -9.54 -10.80 -27.26
CA LEU A 482 -8.30 -10.40 -26.61
C LEU A 482 -7.93 -11.32 -25.45
N HIS A 483 -8.91 -11.61 -24.57
CA HIS A 483 -8.69 -12.43 -23.38
C HIS A 483 -8.20 -13.83 -23.74
N LYS A 484 -8.74 -14.43 -24.81
CA LYS A 484 -8.27 -15.72 -25.36
C LYS A 484 -6.81 -15.73 -25.82
N LEU A 485 -6.24 -14.56 -26.11
CA LEU A 485 -4.84 -14.39 -26.47
C LEU A 485 -3.98 -13.98 -25.27
N GLY A 486 -4.59 -13.89 -24.08
CA GLY A 486 -3.98 -13.45 -22.83
C GLY A 486 -3.85 -11.94 -22.70
N TYR A 487 -4.52 -11.14 -23.53
CA TYR A 487 -4.51 -9.68 -23.48
C TYR A 487 -5.86 -9.14 -23.05
N MET A 488 -5.89 -7.96 -22.45
CA MET A 488 -7.13 -7.26 -22.13
C MET A 488 -6.89 -5.76 -22.22
N LYS A 489 -7.94 -4.99 -22.48
CA LYS A 489 -7.88 -3.53 -22.41
C LYS A 489 -7.63 -3.09 -20.97
N ALA A 490 -6.98 -1.95 -20.77
CA ALA A 490 -6.95 -1.31 -19.46
C ALA A 490 -8.38 -0.97 -18.97
N PRO A 491 -8.59 -0.83 -17.65
CA PRO A 491 -9.86 -0.41 -17.10
C PRO A 491 -10.18 1.06 -17.38
N ALA A 492 -11.45 1.41 -17.32
CA ALA A 492 -11.97 2.77 -17.44
C ALA A 492 -11.90 3.56 -16.12
N TYR A 493 -11.62 2.90 -15.00
CA TYR A 493 -11.57 3.51 -13.67
C TYR A 493 -10.49 4.57 -13.49
N PHE A 494 -9.41 4.54 -14.27
CA PHE A 494 -8.39 5.58 -14.18
C PHE A 494 -8.12 6.24 -15.53
N HIS A 495 -7.58 7.45 -15.49
CA HIS A 495 -7.43 8.32 -16.66
C HIS A 495 -6.07 9.00 -16.73
N VAL A 496 -5.85 9.73 -17.81
CA VAL A 496 -4.64 10.53 -18.03
C VAL A 496 -4.50 11.60 -16.95
N ALA A 497 -3.37 11.61 -16.24
CA ALA A 497 -3.07 12.59 -15.22
C ALA A 497 -3.06 14.03 -15.78
N GLY A 498 -3.71 14.95 -15.07
CA GLY A 498 -3.82 16.37 -15.43
C GLY A 498 -4.80 16.69 -16.57
N ASP A 499 -5.60 15.73 -17.04
CA ASP A 499 -6.74 15.95 -17.94
C ASP A 499 -8.06 15.61 -17.21
N ARG A 500 -9.15 16.34 -17.54
CA ARG A 500 -10.39 16.44 -16.78
C ARG A 500 -11.57 15.69 -17.40
N THR A 501 -11.40 14.99 -18.52
CA THR A 501 -12.55 14.50 -19.30
C THR A 501 -12.64 12.98 -19.32
N ALA A 502 -13.86 12.46 -19.06
CA ALA A 502 -14.23 11.04 -19.11
C ALA A 502 -13.90 10.33 -20.45
N ASN A 503 -13.57 11.10 -21.49
CA ASN A 503 -13.17 10.60 -22.80
C ASN A 503 -11.72 10.07 -22.84
N TYR A 504 -10.96 10.17 -21.75
CA TYR A 504 -9.53 9.81 -21.68
C TYR A 504 -9.20 8.82 -20.57
N SER A 505 -10.09 7.87 -20.31
CA SER A 505 -9.76 6.74 -19.44
C SER A 505 -8.66 5.87 -20.07
N ALA A 506 -7.94 5.11 -19.25
CA ALA A 506 -6.90 4.20 -19.72
C ALA A 506 -7.46 3.19 -20.74
N ARG A 507 -8.74 2.79 -20.59
CA ARG A 507 -9.49 2.00 -21.56
C ARG A 507 -9.72 2.70 -22.90
N ALA A 508 -10.04 4.00 -22.88
CA ALA A 508 -10.31 4.80 -24.10
C ALA A 508 -9.02 5.20 -24.84
N GLU A 509 -7.91 5.30 -24.12
CA GLU A 509 -6.60 5.76 -24.61
C GLU A 509 -5.81 4.74 -25.45
N LEU A 510 -6.42 3.60 -25.80
CA LEU A 510 -5.81 2.58 -26.67
C LEU A 510 -5.18 3.22 -27.93
N GLY A 511 -3.86 3.17 -28.09
CA GLY A 511 -3.18 3.71 -29.28
C GLY A 511 -3.17 5.24 -29.45
N ARG A 512 -3.38 6.05 -28.40
CA ARG A 512 -3.32 7.53 -28.50
C ARG A 512 -1.95 8.15 -28.20
N SER A 513 -1.07 7.46 -27.48
CA SER A 513 0.30 7.95 -27.25
C SER A 513 1.24 7.45 -28.35
N TYR A 514 2.48 7.92 -28.37
CA TYR A 514 3.59 7.49 -29.26
C TYR A 514 3.94 5.98 -29.11
N ASN A 515 3.08 5.24 -28.40
CA ASN A 515 3.28 4.21 -27.41
C ASN A 515 1.91 3.53 -27.24
N GLY A 516 1.78 2.23 -27.49
CA GLY A 516 0.53 1.47 -27.72
C GLY A 516 -0.63 1.52 -26.69
N GLY A 517 -0.57 2.37 -25.66
CA GLY A 517 -1.60 2.53 -24.63
C GLY A 517 -1.36 1.66 -23.39
N ASN A 518 -2.27 1.72 -22.41
CA ASN A 518 -2.27 0.79 -21.28
C ASN A 518 -3.04 -0.48 -21.61
N MET A 519 -2.52 -1.59 -21.11
CA MET A 519 -3.06 -2.92 -21.34
C MET A 519 -3.03 -3.73 -20.05
N ARG A 520 -3.77 -4.83 -20.04
CA ARG A 520 -3.60 -5.91 -19.08
C ARG A 520 -3.13 -7.18 -19.79
N ARG A 521 -2.27 -7.95 -19.12
CA ARG A 521 -1.82 -9.29 -19.57
C ARG A 521 -2.23 -10.33 -18.55
N VAL A 522 -2.88 -11.39 -19.02
CA VAL A 522 -3.09 -12.61 -18.23
C VAL A 522 -1.74 -13.31 -18.08
N LEU A 523 -1.27 -13.40 -16.84
CA LEU A 523 0.01 -14.02 -16.51
C LEU A 523 -0.13 -15.53 -16.41
N ILE A 524 -1.05 -15.98 -15.56
CA ILE A 524 -1.33 -17.40 -15.31
C ILE A 524 -2.77 -17.59 -14.82
N THR A 525 -3.32 -18.79 -15.04
CA THR A 525 -4.50 -19.28 -14.31
C THR A 525 -4.08 -20.48 -13.48
N SER A 526 -4.22 -20.41 -12.16
CA SER A 526 -3.72 -21.46 -11.28
C SER A 526 -4.54 -21.60 -9.99
N LYS A 527 -4.40 -22.75 -9.34
CA LYS A 527 -4.96 -22.98 -8.01
C LYS A 527 -4.05 -22.33 -6.96
N MET A 528 -4.62 -21.42 -6.18
CA MET A 528 -3.94 -20.77 -5.07
C MET A 528 -4.51 -21.23 -3.73
N SER A 529 -3.69 -21.15 -2.71
CA SER A 529 -4.03 -21.47 -1.32
C SER A 529 -3.50 -20.39 -0.40
N PRO A 530 -4.27 -19.93 0.60
CA PRO A 530 -3.82 -18.90 1.54
C PRO A 530 -2.63 -19.36 2.39
N ARG A 531 -2.39 -20.68 2.50
CA ARG A 531 -1.30 -21.31 3.26
C ARG A 531 0.03 -21.42 2.50
N LYS A 532 0.06 -21.01 1.23
CA LYS A 532 1.28 -21.03 0.41
C LYS A 532 1.79 -19.62 0.17
N ARG A 533 3.09 -19.50 -0.10
CA ARG A 533 3.71 -18.25 -0.53
C ARG A 533 3.98 -18.27 -2.02
N TYR A 534 3.75 -17.15 -2.68
CA TYR A 534 3.81 -17.03 -4.12
C TYR A 534 4.79 -15.93 -4.53
N TYR A 535 5.55 -16.22 -5.58
CA TYR A 535 6.58 -15.33 -6.07
C TYR A 535 6.57 -15.30 -7.60
N ILE A 536 6.97 -14.15 -8.15
CA ILE A 536 7.21 -13.93 -9.56
C ILE A 536 8.66 -13.46 -9.70
N ARG A 537 9.47 -14.23 -10.42
CA ARG A 537 10.81 -13.81 -10.82
C ARG A 537 10.72 -13.10 -12.16
N PHE A 538 11.25 -11.88 -12.22
CA PHE A 538 11.37 -11.08 -13.43
C PHE A 538 12.83 -11.07 -13.87
N GLN A 539 13.08 -11.54 -15.09
CA GLN A 539 14.41 -11.54 -15.69
C GLN A 539 14.37 -10.75 -17.00
N SER A 540 15.29 -9.79 -17.17
CA SER A 540 15.40 -9.02 -18.41
C SER A 540 15.78 -9.93 -19.59
N LEU A 541 15.07 -9.78 -20.70
CA LEU A 541 15.44 -10.37 -22.00
C LEU A 541 16.05 -9.33 -22.95
N ASN A 542 16.06 -8.05 -22.58
CA ASN A 542 16.72 -7.02 -23.37
C ASN A 542 18.21 -6.96 -23.03
N ASN A 543 19.05 -6.85 -24.07
CA ASN A 543 20.47 -6.53 -23.92
C ASN A 543 20.73 -5.00 -23.78
N ALA A 544 19.67 -4.20 -23.61
CA ALA A 544 19.74 -2.74 -23.53
C ALA A 544 19.49 -2.28 -22.09
N SER A 545 20.50 -1.64 -21.48
CA SER A 545 20.44 -1.17 -20.09
C SER A 545 19.37 -0.12 -19.79
N ARG A 546 18.70 0.41 -20.82
CA ARG A 546 17.66 1.44 -20.72
C ARG A 546 16.25 0.93 -20.95
N ALA A 547 16.08 -0.35 -21.29
CA ALA A 547 14.75 -0.94 -21.41
C ALA A 547 14.04 -0.92 -20.05
N GLN A 548 12.77 -0.53 -20.04
CA GLN A 548 12.02 -0.22 -18.82
C GLN A 548 10.95 -1.27 -18.54
N LEU A 549 11.14 -2.08 -17.50
CA LEU A 549 10.06 -2.89 -16.94
C LEU A 549 9.13 -1.98 -16.14
N HIS A 550 7.91 -1.82 -16.63
CA HIS A 550 6.87 -1.00 -16.02
C HIS A 550 5.92 -1.88 -15.20
N LEU A 551 5.80 -1.58 -13.91
CA LEU A 551 4.95 -2.30 -12.97
C LEU A 551 3.97 -1.30 -12.35
N ASP A 552 2.72 -1.34 -12.81
CA ASP A 552 1.65 -0.40 -12.42
C ASP A 552 0.74 -1.05 -11.38
N PHE A 553 -0.06 -2.04 -11.79
CA PHE A 553 -0.90 -2.82 -10.88
C PHE A 553 -0.91 -4.32 -11.21
N ILE A 554 -1.25 -5.14 -10.21
CA ILE A 554 -1.47 -6.58 -10.34
C ILE A 554 -2.93 -6.90 -9.97
N GLU A 555 -3.54 -7.88 -10.64
CA GLU A 555 -4.90 -8.32 -10.35
C GLU A 555 -4.97 -9.81 -10.01
N PHE A 556 -5.68 -10.15 -8.93
CA PHE A 556 -6.09 -11.51 -8.62
C PHE A 556 -7.59 -11.65 -8.86
N VAL A 557 -7.96 -12.46 -9.84
CA VAL A 557 -9.36 -12.58 -10.28
C VAL A 557 -9.86 -13.98 -9.95
N PRO A 558 -10.82 -14.13 -9.01
CA PRO A 558 -11.43 -15.42 -8.75
C PRO A 558 -12.13 -15.93 -10.02
N ARG A 559 -11.91 -17.18 -10.43
CA ARG A 559 -12.56 -17.73 -11.64
C ARG A 559 -14.08 -17.72 -11.59
N LEU A 560 -14.69 -17.66 -10.39
CA LEU A 560 -16.14 -17.47 -10.26
C LEU A 560 -16.60 -16.10 -10.78
N VAL A 561 -15.77 -15.06 -10.69
CA VAL A 561 -16.02 -13.72 -11.25
C VAL A 561 -15.88 -13.75 -12.77
N ASP A 562 -14.87 -14.44 -13.31
CA ASP A 562 -14.66 -14.56 -14.76
C ASP A 562 -15.71 -15.44 -15.48
N VAL A 563 -16.44 -16.28 -14.75
CA VAL A 563 -17.42 -17.25 -15.30
C VAL A 563 -18.87 -16.75 -15.15
N ALA A 564 -19.08 -15.58 -14.55
CA ALA A 564 -20.42 -15.06 -14.27
C ALA A 564 -21.10 -14.43 -15.51
N GLY A 565 -21.57 -15.30 -16.41
CA GLY A 565 -22.59 -15.00 -17.40
C GLY A 565 -22.12 -15.14 -18.84
N GLU A 566 -22.84 -15.96 -19.62
CA GLU A 566 -22.89 -15.80 -21.07
C GLU A 566 -23.85 -14.64 -21.39
N PRO A 567 -23.46 -13.67 -22.24
CA PRO A 567 -22.14 -13.53 -22.85
C PRO A 567 -21.08 -13.02 -21.85
N TYR A 568 -19.83 -13.46 -22.03
CA TYR A 568 -18.64 -12.98 -21.32
C TYR A 568 -18.68 -11.46 -21.11
N ARG A 569 -18.66 -11.00 -19.85
CA ARG A 569 -18.59 -9.57 -19.51
C ARG A 569 -17.23 -9.26 -18.91
N GLU A 570 -16.38 -8.66 -19.76
CA GLU A 570 -15.11 -8.08 -19.34
C GLU A 570 -15.33 -6.99 -18.27
N ASP A 571 -14.31 -6.78 -17.45
CA ASP A 571 -14.27 -5.64 -16.55
C ASP A 571 -14.03 -4.36 -17.35
N VAL A 572 -15.06 -3.52 -17.44
CA VAL A 572 -14.92 -2.21 -18.07
C VAL A 572 -14.11 -1.28 -17.18
N TRP A 573 -14.25 -1.34 -15.86
CA TRP A 573 -13.69 -0.38 -14.91
C TRP A 573 -12.72 -0.99 -13.90
#